data_AF-A0A930U1F7-F1
#
_entry.id   AF-A0A930U1F7-F1
#
_cell.length_a   1.000
_cell.length_b   1.000
_cell.length_c   1.000
_cell.angle_alpha   90.00
_cell.angle_beta   90.00
_cell.angle_gamma   90.00
#
_symmetry.space_group_name_H-M   'P 1'
#
loop_
_entity.id
_entity.type
_entity.pdbx_description
1 polymer ?
#
loop_
_entity_poly.entity_id
_entity_poly.type
_entity_poly.pdbx_seq_one_letter_code
_entity_poly.pdbx_strand_id
1 'polypeptide(L)'
;MTTSTQSQATDKSLEAMRHFSETYAQRTGTYFCVDPGVTAVVIEGLAKHKDELGAPLCPCRHYEDKEAEAAAAYWNCPCVPMRERKECHCMLFLTPENDFAGDRQDISFEEIRTTTSQY
;
A
#
# COMPACT_ATOMS: atom_id res chain seq x y z
N MET A 1 9.93 26.32 -5.51
CA MET A 1 9.46 25.17 -6.31
C MET A 1 10.30 23.99 -5.89
N THR A 2 9.84 23.23 -4.91
CA THR A 2 10.60 22.12 -4.35
C THR A 2 10.23 20.87 -5.15
N THR A 3 11.07 20.53 -6.11
CA THR A 3 10.97 19.28 -6.87
C THR A 3 11.29 18.13 -5.92
N SER A 4 10.28 17.42 -5.43
CA SER A 4 10.48 16.13 -4.75
C SER A 4 10.98 15.13 -5.78
N THR A 5 12.28 14.86 -5.76
CA THR A 5 12.86 13.66 -6.37
C THR A 5 12.17 12.48 -5.71
N GLN A 6 11.21 11.82 -6.38
CA GLN A 6 10.55 10.65 -5.83
C GLN A 6 11.55 9.49 -5.80
N SER A 7 12.34 9.39 -4.74
CA SER A 7 13.16 8.21 -4.50
C SER A 7 12.25 7.00 -4.32
N GLN A 8 12.54 5.91 -5.02
CA GLN A 8 11.95 4.61 -4.76
C GLN A 8 12.24 4.19 -3.31
N ALA A 9 11.33 3.42 -2.73
CA ALA A 9 11.56 2.78 -1.44
C ALA A 9 12.75 1.82 -1.52
N THR A 10 13.40 1.58 -0.40
CA THR A 10 14.43 0.55 -0.29
C THR A 10 13.86 -0.84 -0.60
N ASP A 11 14.67 -1.72 -1.19
CA ASP A 11 14.26 -3.11 -1.48
C ASP A 11 13.75 -3.83 -0.22
N LYS A 12 14.38 -3.55 0.92
CA LYS A 12 13.99 -4.10 2.22
C LYS A 12 12.57 -3.70 2.63
N SER A 13 12.24 -2.41 2.54
CA SER A 13 10.91 -1.94 2.90
C SER A 13 9.87 -2.36 1.88
N LEU A 14 10.24 -2.41 0.60
CA LEU A 14 9.36 -2.89 -0.45
C LEU A 14 8.99 -4.37 -0.23
N GLU A 15 9.97 -5.23 0.00
CA GLU A 15 9.74 -6.66 0.23
C GLU A 15 8.92 -6.90 1.51
N ALA A 16 9.17 -6.12 2.56
CA ALA A 16 8.38 -6.17 3.78
C ALA A 16 6.91 -5.79 3.54
N MET A 17 6.64 -4.75 2.72
CA MET A 17 5.27 -4.32 2.40
C MET A 17 4.58 -5.25 1.41
N ARG A 18 5.31 -5.86 0.48
CA ARG A 18 4.81 -6.92 -0.40
C ARG A 18 4.30 -8.10 0.42
N HIS A 19 5.17 -8.69 1.25
CA HIS A 19 4.80 -9.82 2.11
C HIS A 19 3.66 -9.49 3.08
N PHE A 20 3.68 -8.30 3.68
CA PHE A 20 2.59 -7.83 4.52
C PHE A 20 1.26 -7.82 3.75
N SER A 21 1.26 -7.28 2.53
CA SER A 21 0.06 -7.16 1.72
C SER A 21 -0.51 -8.53 1.32
N GLU A 22 0.34 -9.46 0.86
CA GLU A 22 -0.08 -10.82 0.53
C GLU A 22 -0.68 -11.55 1.75
N THR A 23 0.06 -11.52 2.87
CA THR A 23 -0.37 -12.16 4.11
C THR A 23 -1.67 -11.57 4.64
N TYR A 24 -1.83 -10.25 4.56
CA TYR A 24 -3.04 -9.57 5.04
C TYR A 24 -4.25 -9.83 4.14
N ALA A 25 -4.04 -9.84 2.81
CA ALA A 25 -5.07 -10.17 1.83
C ALA A 25 -5.62 -11.58 2.08
N GLN A 26 -4.72 -12.59 2.18
CA GLN A 26 -5.08 -13.97 2.50
C GLN A 26 -5.81 -14.09 3.84
N ARG A 27 -5.29 -13.46 4.89
CA ARG A 27 -5.87 -13.52 6.24
C ARG A 27 -7.27 -12.91 6.33
N THR A 28 -7.54 -11.86 5.55
CA THR A 28 -8.82 -11.13 5.62
C THR A 28 -9.81 -11.53 4.53
N GLY A 29 -9.43 -12.43 3.63
CA GLY A 29 -10.27 -12.86 2.51
C GLY A 29 -10.56 -11.72 1.54
N THR A 30 -9.58 -10.84 1.33
CA THR A 30 -9.63 -9.75 0.34
C THR A 30 -8.66 -10.02 -0.79
N TYR A 31 -8.90 -9.39 -1.92
CA TYR A 31 -8.16 -9.56 -3.16
C TYR A 31 -7.54 -8.25 -3.61
N PHE A 32 -6.49 -8.36 -4.41
CA PHE A 32 -5.87 -7.22 -5.05
C PHE A 32 -6.74 -6.67 -6.18
N CYS A 33 -6.48 -5.43 -6.57
CA CYS A 33 -7.15 -4.82 -7.72
C CYS A 33 -6.91 -5.64 -8.99
N VAL A 34 -7.92 -5.73 -9.86
CA VAL A 34 -7.83 -6.36 -11.19
C VAL A 34 -6.76 -5.69 -12.07
N ASP A 35 -6.47 -4.41 -11.81
CA ASP A 35 -5.30 -3.73 -12.34
C ASP A 35 -4.11 -3.91 -11.37
N PRO A 36 -3.10 -4.75 -11.71
CA PRO A 36 -1.94 -4.96 -10.87
C PRO A 36 -1.10 -3.69 -10.66
N GLY A 37 -1.20 -2.71 -11.58
CA GLY A 37 -0.50 -1.44 -11.48
C GLY A 37 -0.91 -0.66 -10.24
N VAL A 38 -2.21 -0.66 -9.91
CA VAL A 38 -2.76 -0.04 -8.69
C VAL A 38 -2.15 -0.67 -7.44
N THR A 39 -2.11 -2.01 -7.41
CA THR A 39 -1.52 -2.77 -6.30
C THR A 39 -0.05 -2.41 -6.12
N ALA A 40 0.72 -2.41 -7.21
CA ALA A 40 2.15 -2.08 -7.20
C ALA A 40 2.45 -0.67 -6.66
N VAL A 41 1.75 0.36 -7.15
CA VAL A 41 2.00 1.75 -6.72
C VAL A 41 1.62 1.98 -5.26
N VAL A 42 0.58 1.30 -4.76
CA VAL A 42 0.18 1.42 -3.34
C VAL A 42 1.20 0.74 -2.43
N ILE A 43 1.68 -0.46 -2.78
CA ILE A 43 2.72 -1.16 -1.99
C ILE A 43 4.02 -0.34 -1.96
N GLU A 44 4.42 0.23 -3.08
CA GLU A 44 5.57 1.14 -3.16
C GLU A 44 5.37 2.38 -2.28
N GLY A 45 4.19 3.02 -2.33
CA GLY A 45 3.89 4.18 -1.48
C GLY A 45 3.92 3.85 0.02
N LEU A 46 3.40 2.68 0.42
CA LEU A 46 3.49 2.19 1.80
C LEU A 46 4.94 1.95 2.22
N ALA A 47 5.76 1.42 1.32
CA ALA A 47 7.17 1.18 1.57
C ALA A 47 7.96 2.49 1.71
N LYS A 48 7.65 3.51 0.88
CA LYS A 48 8.26 4.85 0.99
C LYS A 48 7.95 5.49 2.33
N HIS A 49 6.68 5.51 2.73
CA HIS A 49 6.31 6.04 4.05
C HIS A 49 6.92 5.24 5.19
N LYS A 50 7.13 3.92 5.03
CA LYS A 50 7.86 3.13 6.02
C LYS A 50 9.31 3.56 6.16
N ASP A 51 9.99 3.87 5.05
CA ASP A 51 11.38 4.37 5.07
C ASP A 51 11.47 5.78 5.66
N GLU A 52 10.54 6.66 5.31
CA GLU A 52 10.54 8.09 5.70
C GLU A 52 10.04 8.32 7.13
N LEU A 53 8.94 7.67 7.51
CA LEU A 53 8.19 7.92 8.75
C LEU A 53 8.37 6.79 9.78
N GLY A 54 9.01 5.68 9.40
CA GLY A 54 9.09 4.46 10.22
C GLY A 54 7.80 3.63 10.25
N ALA A 55 6.71 4.13 9.66
CA ALA A 55 5.39 3.48 9.65
C ALA A 55 4.77 3.53 8.23
N PRO A 56 4.02 2.48 7.83
CA PRO A 56 3.41 2.42 6.49
C PRO A 56 2.13 3.26 6.43
N LEU A 57 2.26 4.58 6.55
CA LEU A 57 1.15 5.52 6.47
C LEU A 57 0.47 5.39 5.10
N CYS A 58 -0.86 5.40 5.06
CA CYS A 58 -1.63 5.19 3.82
C CYS A 58 -1.24 6.23 2.73
N PRO A 59 -0.78 5.80 1.53
CA PRO A 59 -0.26 6.72 0.51
C PRO A 59 -1.34 7.43 -0.31
N CYS A 60 -2.58 6.94 -0.28
CA CYS A 60 -3.69 7.50 -1.07
C CYS A 60 -4.47 8.61 -0.33
N ARG A 61 -3.84 9.26 0.65
CA ARG A 61 -4.43 10.41 1.36
C ARG A 61 -3.44 11.56 1.42
N HIS A 62 -4.00 12.76 1.49
CA HIS A 62 -3.25 13.96 1.84
C HIS A 62 -3.26 14.13 3.37
N TYR A 63 -2.14 14.56 3.93
CA TYR A 63 -1.95 14.83 5.35
C TYR A 63 -1.27 16.20 5.49
N GLU A 64 -1.71 16.98 6.48
CA GLU A 64 -1.05 18.24 6.82
C GLU A 64 0.28 18.00 7.57
N ASP A 65 0.28 17.03 8.48
CA ASP A 65 1.45 16.59 9.26
C ASP A 65 1.54 15.06 9.21
N LYS A 66 2.49 14.54 8.43
CA LYS A 66 2.62 13.08 8.22
C LYS A 66 3.18 12.39 9.45
N GLU A 67 4.09 13.04 10.16
CA GLU A 67 4.77 12.52 11.34
C GLU A 67 3.78 12.36 12.50
N ALA A 68 2.90 13.35 12.72
CA ALA A 68 1.84 13.28 13.72
C ALA A 68 0.84 12.15 13.40
N GLU A 69 0.43 11.99 12.13
CA GLU A 69 -0.49 10.94 11.71
C GLU A 69 0.12 9.54 11.79
N ALA A 70 1.40 9.41 11.43
CA ALA A 70 2.16 8.18 11.60
C ALA A 70 2.26 7.78 13.08
N ALA A 71 2.44 8.74 13.99
CA ALA A 71 2.46 8.52 15.42
C ALA A 71 1.06 8.16 15.98
N ALA A 72 0.00 8.79 15.49
CA ALA A 72 -1.38 8.50 15.88
C ALA A 72 -1.87 7.12 15.39
N ALA A 73 -1.25 6.60 14.33
CA ALA A 73 -1.46 5.26 13.78
C ALA A 73 -2.88 4.94 13.27
N TYR A 74 -3.75 5.95 13.15
CA TYR A 74 -5.09 5.77 12.60
C TYR A 74 -5.04 5.34 11.12
N TRP A 75 -4.15 5.98 10.35
CA TRP A 75 -3.94 5.75 8.92
C TRP A 75 -2.75 4.85 8.59
N ASN A 76 -2.05 4.32 9.59
CA ASN A 76 -1.00 3.32 9.38
C ASN A 76 -1.64 2.04 8.85
N CYS A 77 -1.12 1.51 7.75
CA CYS A 77 -1.66 0.31 7.12
C CYS A 77 -1.42 -0.93 8.02
N PRO A 78 -2.46 -1.75 8.30
CA PRO A 78 -3.85 -1.60 7.87
C PRO A 78 -4.60 -0.54 8.72
N CYS A 79 -5.14 0.47 8.05
CA CYS A 79 -5.80 1.60 8.71
C CYS A 79 -7.07 1.17 9.45
N VAL A 80 -7.59 2.04 10.34
CA VAL A 80 -8.80 1.75 11.13
C VAL A 80 -9.99 1.31 10.26
N PRO A 81 -10.35 2.02 9.15
CA PRO A 81 -11.45 1.57 8.29
C PRO A 81 -11.25 0.17 7.69
N MET A 82 -10.01 -0.18 7.30
CA MET A 82 -9.71 -1.51 6.78
C MET A 82 -9.90 -2.58 7.88
N ARG A 83 -9.42 -2.32 9.10
CA ARG A 83 -9.50 -3.27 10.21
C ARG A 83 -10.92 -3.50 10.70
N GLU A 84 -11.72 -2.45 10.77
CA GLU A 84 -13.07 -2.52 11.35
C GLU A 84 -14.14 -2.93 10.34
N ARG A 85 -13.99 -2.50 9.07
CA ARG A 85 -15.06 -2.60 8.07
C ARG A 85 -14.60 -3.15 6.70
N LYS A 86 -13.33 -3.53 6.55
CA LYS A 86 -12.72 -3.93 5.27
C LYS A 86 -12.83 -2.85 4.18
N GLU A 87 -12.81 -1.58 4.57
CA GLU A 87 -12.84 -0.45 3.65
C GLU A 87 -11.41 0.01 3.33
N CYS A 88 -10.91 -0.31 2.13
CA CYS A 88 -9.60 0.12 1.66
C CYS A 88 -9.72 1.14 0.51
N HIS A 89 -9.57 2.44 0.82
CA HIS A 89 -9.61 3.50 -0.19
C HIS A 89 -8.53 3.33 -1.28
N CYS A 90 -7.38 2.77 -0.92
CA CYS A 90 -6.27 2.54 -1.85
C CYS A 90 -6.55 1.44 -2.88
N MET A 91 -7.66 0.70 -2.75
CA MET A 91 -7.95 -0.48 -3.56
C MET A 91 -6.91 -1.60 -3.46
N LEU A 92 -6.14 -1.64 -2.37
CA LEU A 92 -5.18 -2.71 -2.09
C LEU A 92 -5.87 -3.95 -1.51
N PHE A 93 -6.90 -3.78 -0.69
CA PHE A 93 -7.63 -4.89 -0.08
C PHE A 93 -9.12 -4.75 -0.43
N LEU A 94 -9.54 -5.45 -1.48
CA LEU A 94 -10.91 -5.40 -1.99
C LEU A 94 -11.68 -6.64 -1.56
N THR A 95 -12.94 -6.47 -1.16
CA THR A 95 -13.82 -7.62 -0.91
C THR A 95 -14.17 -8.31 -2.24
N PRO A 96 -14.53 -9.61 -2.22
CA PRO A 96 -14.85 -10.35 -3.45
C PRO A 96 -15.99 -9.72 -4.28
N GLU A 97 -16.88 -8.97 -3.63
CA GLU A 97 -18.03 -8.32 -4.25
C GLU A 97 -17.69 -6.95 -4.88
N ASN A 98 -16.46 -6.46 -4.71
CA ASN A 98 -16.04 -5.21 -5.32
C ASN A 98 -15.81 -5.38 -6.82
N ASP A 99 -16.38 -4.51 -7.65
CA ASP A 99 -16.28 -4.59 -9.12
C ASP A 99 -14.84 -4.55 -9.66
N PHE A 100 -13.88 -4.04 -8.87
CA PHE A 100 -12.47 -3.97 -9.23
C PHE A 100 -11.62 -5.04 -8.54
N ALA A 101 -12.22 -5.94 -7.75
CA ALA A 101 -11.49 -7.06 -7.19
C ALA A 101 -11.07 -8.03 -8.29
N GLY A 102 -9.78 -8.31 -8.37
CA GLY A 102 -9.28 -9.46 -9.12
C GLY A 102 -9.44 -10.75 -8.31
N ASP A 103 -8.72 -11.78 -8.74
CA ASP A 103 -8.66 -13.09 -8.08
C ASP A 103 -7.33 -13.35 -7.35
N ARG A 104 -6.35 -12.45 -7.52
CA ARG A 104 -5.01 -12.60 -6.92
C ARG A 104 -4.93 -12.08 -5.48
N GLN A 105 -4.09 -12.75 -4.70
CA GLN A 105 -3.67 -12.34 -3.35
C GLN A 105 -2.12 -12.34 -3.24
N ASP A 106 -1.46 -12.37 -4.38
CA ASP A 106 -0.01 -12.39 -4.55
C ASP A 106 0.41 -11.37 -5.62
N ILE A 107 1.64 -10.88 -5.47
CA ILE A 107 2.29 -10.01 -6.45
C ILE A 107 3.81 -10.15 -6.29
N SER A 108 4.52 -10.35 -7.41
CA SER A 108 5.97 -10.54 -7.37
C SER A 108 6.71 -9.22 -7.14
N PHE A 109 7.91 -9.30 -6.55
CA PHE A 109 8.78 -8.14 -6.38
C PHE A 109 9.13 -7.47 -7.72
N GLU A 110 9.39 -8.28 -8.76
CA GLU A 110 9.70 -7.81 -10.11
C GLU A 110 8.53 -7.08 -10.75
N GLU A 111 7.29 -7.55 -10.55
CA GLU A 111 6.09 -6.90 -11.07
C GLU A 111 5.91 -5.51 -10.44
N ILE A 112 6.15 -5.38 -9.13
CA ILE A 112 6.11 -4.07 -8.45
C ILE A 112 7.18 -3.15 -9.02
N ARG A 113 8.44 -3.59 -9.06
CA ARG A 113 9.58 -2.77 -9.54
C ARG A 113 9.45 -2.38 -10.99
N THR A 114 9.01 -3.29 -11.86
CA THR A 114 8.79 -3.02 -13.28
C THR A 114 7.73 -1.95 -13.48
N THR A 115 6.68 -1.96 -12.66
CA THR A 115 5.62 -0.95 -12.71
C THR A 115 6.10 0.39 -12.17
N THR A 116 6.76 0.40 -11.01
CA THR A 116 7.10 1.64 -10.29
C THR A 116 8.39 2.29 -10.74
N SER A 117 9.16 1.65 -11.63
CA SER A 117 10.33 2.26 -12.29
C SER A 117 9.97 3.01 -13.58
N GLN A 118 8.71 2.93 -14.03
CA GLN A 118 8.22 3.67 -15.20
C GLN A 118 7.83 5.12 -14.87
N TYR A 119 7.80 5.48 -13.59
CA TYR A 119 7.34 6.77 -13.06
C TYR A 119 8.35 7.32 -12.04
#